data_AF-A0A960NZF3-F1
#
_entry.id   AF-A0A960NZF3-F1
#
_cell.length_a   1.000
_cell.length_b   1.000
_cell.length_c   1.000
_cell.angle_alpha   90.00
_cell.angle_beta   90.00
_cell.angle_gamma   90.00
#
_symmetry.space_group_name_H-M   'P 1'
#
loop_
_entity.id
_entity.type
_entity.pdbx_description
1 polymer ?
#
loop_
_entity_poly.entity_id
_entity_poly.type
_entity_poly.pdbx_seq_one_letter_code
_entity_poly.pdbx_strand_id
1 'polypeptide(L)'
;MSSDDPTISKPRAADDDTQPVPFVVEPRSRRPVGPGRAARAHVPPWQIVAGIAVALIALLAVALLLRGGGSDDDGATPPPASATPEPLRIVATLADRPGPISLRSDGEVDGIEAVSPNVRRRVAETLESGQLPPSPEMERLGGVAGDLAAAGLDPVAPLGVLVSEERPVLRWRRGEEAPRDVVVEILDGSGVTLAESPHLTGSEWRPPRALPRGRPLLWRLRYRDREGDWREVPEAPFGGVRFALLRGEELAWREREVAASHGSLLVAAVLSAQLGALEEARTALLDLARLNSGEPLVGRLLTDLERRQ
;
A
#
# COMPACT_ATOMS: atom_id res chain seq x y z
N MET A 1 21.29 60.20 26.22
CA MET A 1 22.75 60.02 26.38
C MET A 1 23.03 58.55 26.15
N SER A 2 23.99 58.27 25.25
CA SER A 2 24.56 56.96 24.84
C SER A 2 23.57 55.97 24.22
N SER A 3 23.50 55.77 22.89
CA SER A 3 24.55 55.48 21.89
C SER A 3 25.49 54.37 22.35
N ASP A 4 25.36 53.18 21.75
CA ASP A 4 26.50 52.43 21.21
C ASP A 4 26.02 51.38 20.20
N ASP A 5 26.71 51.41 19.06
CA ASP A 5 26.47 50.74 17.78
C ASP A 5 27.66 49.80 17.52
N PRO A 6 27.48 48.48 17.32
CA PRO A 6 28.58 47.61 16.93
C PRO A 6 28.59 47.34 15.42
N THR A 7 29.55 48.02 14.80
CA THR A 7 30.29 47.77 13.56
C THR A 7 30.11 46.39 12.89
N ILE A 8 29.54 46.40 11.69
CA ILE A 8 29.55 45.29 10.73
C ILE A 8 30.93 45.19 10.06
N SER A 9 31.67 44.12 10.34
CA SER A 9 32.90 43.77 9.63
C SER A 9 32.61 42.99 8.34
N LYS A 10 33.18 43.49 7.25
CA LYS A 10 33.05 43.02 5.86
C LYS A 10 34.10 41.93 5.58
N PRO A 11 33.73 40.71 5.14
CA PRO A 11 34.73 39.73 4.73
C PRO A 11 35.26 40.00 3.32
N ARG A 12 36.57 39.80 3.22
CA ARG A 12 37.51 40.05 2.12
C ARG A 12 37.36 38.97 1.04
N ALA A 13 37.23 39.39 -0.22
CA ALA A 13 37.30 38.53 -1.38
C ALA A 13 38.73 37.96 -1.51
N ALA A 14 38.84 36.64 -1.63
CA ALA A 14 40.04 35.96 -2.06
C ALA A 14 39.82 35.52 -3.51
N ASP A 15 40.62 36.10 -4.40
CA ASP A 15 40.87 35.59 -5.75
C ASP A 15 41.53 34.21 -5.62
N ASP A 16 40.91 33.19 -6.19
CA ASP A 16 41.54 31.88 -6.42
C ASP A 16 41.57 31.62 -7.93
N ASP A 17 42.77 31.81 -8.46
CA ASP A 17 43.14 31.78 -9.87
C ASP A 17 43.47 30.31 -10.23
N THR A 18 42.42 29.50 -10.44
CA THR A 18 42.59 28.10 -10.84
C THR A 18 42.62 27.98 -12.37
N GLN A 19 43.82 27.75 -12.92
CA GLN A 19 44.03 27.42 -14.32
C GLN A 19 43.36 26.09 -14.73
N PRO A 20 42.75 25.99 -15.92
CA PRO A 20 42.22 24.73 -16.44
C PRO A 20 43.35 23.85 -17.01
N VAL A 21 43.48 22.65 -16.46
CA VAL A 21 44.27 21.54 -17.05
C VAL A 21 43.53 20.94 -18.26
N PRO A 22 44.22 20.70 -19.39
CA PRO A 22 43.61 20.08 -20.57
C PRO A 22 43.37 18.58 -20.34
N PHE A 23 42.11 18.16 -20.51
CA PHE A 23 41.72 16.75 -20.59
C PHE A 23 42.26 16.13 -21.88
N VAL A 24 43.23 15.22 -21.75
CA VAL A 24 43.68 14.34 -22.84
C VAL A 24 42.67 13.20 -22.97
N VAL A 25 41.92 13.21 -24.08
CA VAL A 25 41.01 12.12 -24.47
C VAL A 25 41.82 11.03 -25.17
N GLU A 26 42.10 9.93 -24.48
CA GLU A 26 42.64 8.73 -25.13
C GLU A 26 41.54 7.98 -25.89
N PRO A 27 41.77 7.62 -27.18
CA PRO A 27 40.82 6.86 -27.96
C PRO A 27 40.98 5.35 -27.79
N ARG A 28 39.83 4.70 -27.57
CA ARG A 28 39.43 3.37 -28.07
C ARG A 28 40.13 2.13 -27.52
N SER A 29 39.29 1.21 -27.05
CA SER A 29 39.47 -0.22 -27.32
C SER A 29 38.11 -0.85 -27.64
N ARG A 30 37.83 -0.97 -28.94
CA ARG A 30 36.72 -1.76 -29.48
C ARG A 30 36.99 -3.24 -29.17
N ARG A 31 36.12 -3.88 -28.39
CA ARG A 31 36.12 -5.34 -28.28
C ARG A 31 35.32 -5.97 -29.43
N PRO A 32 35.78 -7.12 -29.95
CA PRO A 32 35.21 -7.77 -31.12
C PRO A 32 33.85 -8.43 -30.84
N VAL A 33 32.98 -8.32 -31.85
CA VAL A 33 31.68 -8.98 -31.97
C VAL A 33 31.91 -10.47 -32.22
N GLY A 34 31.43 -11.32 -31.32
CA GLY A 34 31.40 -12.77 -31.49
C GLY A 34 30.21 -13.22 -32.36
N PRO A 35 30.36 -14.25 -33.21
CA PRO A 35 29.32 -14.69 -34.12
C PRO A 35 28.28 -15.61 -33.46
N GLY A 36 27.01 -15.36 -33.82
CA GLY A 36 26.03 -16.38 -34.23
C GLY A 36 25.63 -17.45 -33.22
N ARG A 37 24.61 -17.17 -32.39
CA ARG A 37 23.72 -18.20 -31.87
C ARG A 37 22.43 -18.22 -32.67
N ALA A 38 22.19 -19.35 -33.32
CA ALA A 38 21.00 -19.65 -34.12
C ALA A 38 19.70 -19.40 -33.33
N ALA A 39 18.79 -18.66 -33.96
CA ALA A 39 17.44 -18.44 -33.48
C ALA A 39 16.66 -19.76 -33.47
N ARG A 40 16.32 -20.25 -32.28
CA ARG A 40 15.25 -21.25 -32.12
C ARG A 40 13.93 -20.50 -32.14
N ALA A 41 13.07 -20.81 -33.12
CA ALA A 41 11.73 -20.27 -33.20
C ALA A 41 10.93 -20.71 -31.97
N HIS A 42 10.61 -19.75 -31.10
CA HIS A 42 9.64 -19.94 -30.04
C HIS A 42 8.24 -19.81 -30.63
N VAL A 43 7.50 -20.91 -30.65
CA VAL A 43 6.05 -20.88 -30.91
C VAL A 43 5.39 -20.34 -29.64
N PRO A 44 4.66 -19.21 -29.70
CA PRO A 44 4.11 -18.58 -28.51
C PRO A 44 2.87 -19.38 -28.01
N PRO A 45 2.76 -19.64 -26.69
CA PRO A 45 1.79 -20.59 -26.12
C PRO A 45 0.31 -20.16 -26.22
N TRP A 46 0.01 -18.94 -26.70
CA TRP A 46 -1.38 -18.47 -26.83
C TRP A 46 -2.11 -19.08 -28.04
N GLN A 47 -1.41 -19.68 -29.01
CA GLN A 47 -2.06 -20.34 -30.15
C GLN A 47 -2.75 -21.67 -29.82
N ILE A 48 -2.50 -22.26 -28.65
CA ILE A 48 -3.22 -23.46 -28.19
C ILE A 48 -4.53 -23.10 -27.47
N VAL A 49 -4.69 -21.86 -27.00
CA VAL A 49 -5.89 -21.44 -26.24
C VAL A 49 -7.05 -21.02 -27.16
N ALA A 50 -6.78 -20.61 -28.40
CA ALA A 50 -7.81 -20.18 -29.35
C ALA A 50 -8.72 -21.33 -29.87
N GLY A 51 -8.29 -22.60 -29.76
CA GLY A 51 -9.08 -23.75 -30.21
C GLY A 51 -10.21 -24.17 -29.26
N ILE A 52 -10.10 -23.86 -27.97
CA ILE A 52 -11.04 -24.37 -26.94
C ILE A 52 -12.27 -23.45 -26.79
N ALA A 53 -12.15 -22.15 -27.09
CA ALA A 53 -13.24 -21.19 -26.94
C ALA A 53 -14.38 -21.38 -27.97
N VAL A 54 -14.08 -21.86 -29.19
CA VAL A 54 -15.09 -22.03 -30.25
C VAL A 54 -15.96 -23.27 -30.02
N ALA A 55 -15.43 -24.33 -29.39
CA ALA A 55 -16.20 -25.56 -29.12
C ALA A 55 -17.24 -25.38 -28.01
N LEU A 56 -16.98 -24.54 -27.00
CA LEU A 56 -17.92 -24.30 -25.89
C LEU A 56 -19.11 -23.41 -26.30
N ILE A 57 -18.92 -22.46 -27.21
CA ILE A 57 -20.02 -21.60 -27.71
C ILE A 57 -21.00 -22.41 -28.57
N ALA A 58 -20.50 -23.37 -29.37
CA ALA A 58 -21.35 -24.24 -30.17
C ALA A 58 -22.22 -25.19 -29.30
N LEU A 59 -21.68 -25.69 -28.19
CA LEU A 59 -22.41 -26.58 -27.27
C LEU A 59 -23.50 -25.83 -26.48
N LEU A 60 -23.28 -24.56 -26.14
CA LEU A 60 -24.28 -23.74 -25.43
C LEU A 60 -25.48 -23.36 -26.32
N ALA A 61 -25.24 -23.11 -27.62
CA ALA A 61 -26.30 -22.81 -28.58
C ALA A 61 -27.22 -24.02 -28.83
N VAL A 62 -26.67 -25.24 -28.85
CA VAL A 62 -27.46 -26.48 -29.02
C VAL A 62 -28.30 -26.79 -27.78
N ALA A 63 -27.79 -26.51 -26.57
CA ALA A 63 -28.54 -26.70 -25.32
C ALA A 63 -29.72 -25.73 -25.18
N LEU A 64 -29.63 -24.52 -25.75
CA LEU A 64 -30.72 -23.54 -25.75
C LEU A 64 -31.80 -23.83 -26.79
N LEU A 65 -31.44 -24.44 -27.92
CA LEU A 65 -32.41 -24.84 -28.96
C LEU A 65 -33.25 -26.08 -28.59
N LEU A 66 -32.76 -26.91 -27.67
CA LEU A 66 -33.50 -28.11 -27.20
C LEU A 66 -34.45 -27.85 -26.03
N ARG A 67 -34.52 -26.61 -25.51
CA ARG A 67 -35.37 -26.26 -24.36
C ARG A 67 -36.64 -25.49 -24.72
N GLY A 68 -36.88 -25.25 -26.01
CA GLY A 68 -38.11 -24.65 -26.52
C GLY A 68 -39.09 -25.73 -26.98
N GLY A 69 -40.01 -26.15 -26.11
CA GLY A 69 -41.08 -27.06 -26.52
C GLY A 69 -41.97 -27.52 -25.39
N GLY A 70 -43.11 -26.85 -25.24
CA GLY A 70 -44.25 -27.28 -24.41
C GLY A 70 -44.52 -26.30 -23.27
N SER A 71 -45.75 -25.86 -23.01
CA SER A 71 -47.04 -26.13 -23.63
C SER A 71 -47.96 -24.99 -23.21
N ASP A 72 -48.83 -24.58 -24.12
CA ASP A 72 -50.00 -23.77 -23.81
C ASP A 72 -50.88 -24.53 -22.80
N ASP A 73 -50.98 -24.01 -21.58
CA ASP A 73 -52.01 -24.41 -20.62
C ASP A 73 -52.64 -23.13 -20.04
N ASP A 74 -53.78 -22.76 -20.61
CA ASP A 74 -54.69 -21.68 -20.22
C ASP A 74 -55.40 -22.02 -18.89
N GLY A 75 -54.61 -22.25 -17.84
CA GLY A 75 -55.07 -22.26 -16.47
C GLY A 75 -54.95 -20.87 -15.89
N ALA A 76 -56.01 -20.06 -16.01
CA ALA A 76 -56.13 -18.74 -15.39
C ALA A 76 -55.88 -18.81 -13.88
N THR A 77 -54.60 -18.73 -13.50
CA THR A 77 -54.12 -18.63 -12.14
C THR A 77 -54.49 -17.22 -11.68
N PRO A 78 -55.24 -17.05 -10.58
CA PRO A 78 -55.55 -15.72 -10.07
C PRO A 78 -54.24 -14.96 -9.88
N PRO A 79 -54.18 -13.67 -10.28
CA PRO A 79 -52.96 -12.87 -10.18
C PRO A 79 -52.42 -13.01 -8.76
N PRO A 80 -51.14 -13.40 -8.58
CA PRO A 80 -50.57 -13.54 -7.25
C PRO A 80 -50.81 -12.24 -6.51
N ALA A 81 -51.56 -12.32 -5.40
CA ALA A 81 -51.87 -11.17 -4.58
C ALA A 81 -50.56 -10.42 -4.32
N SER A 82 -50.50 -9.15 -4.73
CA SER A 82 -49.32 -8.29 -4.58
C SER A 82 -48.80 -8.44 -3.16
N ALA A 83 -47.68 -9.17 -3.01
CA ALA A 83 -47.07 -9.37 -1.72
C ALA A 83 -46.67 -7.99 -1.20
N THR A 84 -47.22 -7.59 -0.06
CA THR A 84 -46.78 -6.39 0.65
C THR A 84 -45.27 -6.51 0.84
N PRO A 85 -44.45 -5.56 0.33
CA PRO A 85 -43.00 -5.65 0.48
C PRO A 85 -42.67 -5.74 1.97
N GLU A 86 -41.92 -6.78 2.36
CA GLU A 86 -41.46 -6.91 3.74
C GLU A 86 -40.63 -5.68 4.13
N PRO A 87 -40.80 -5.15 5.35
CA PRO A 87 -40.02 -4.00 5.80
C PRO A 87 -38.54 -4.38 5.84
N LEU A 88 -37.70 -3.57 5.20
CA LEU A 88 -36.26 -3.80 5.12
C LEU A 88 -35.66 -3.77 6.53
N ARG A 89 -34.96 -4.85 6.89
CA ARG A 89 -34.41 -5.05 8.23
C ARG A 89 -32.98 -4.52 8.27
N ILE A 90 -32.64 -3.82 9.34
CA ILE A 90 -31.25 -3.42 9.61
C ILE A 90 -30.47 -4.64 10.14
N VAL A 91 -29.38 -4.98 9.47
CA VAL A 91 -28.50 -6.11 9.80
C VAL A 91 -27.42 -5.69 10.79
N ALA A 92 -26.82 -4.51 10.57
CA ALA A 92 -25.80 -3.93 11.44
C ALA A 92 -25.89 -2.41 11.43
N THR A 93 -25.54 -1.78 12.55
CA THR A 93 -25.40 -0.33 12.67
C THR A 93 -24.14 -0.02 13.47
N LEU A 94 -23.36 0.94 13.01
CA LEU A 94 -22.20 1.48 13.73
C LEU A 94 -22.37 2.99 13.91
N ALA A 95 -22.06 3.49 15.10
CA ALA A 95 -21.89 4.93 15.32
C ALA A 95 -20.65 5.41 14.55
N ASP A 96 -20.81 6.35 13.64
CA ASP A 96 -19.72 6.94 12.87
C ASP A 96 -19.85 8.47 12.85
N ARG A 97 -19.01 9.15 12.08
CA ARG A 97 -19.07 10.58 11.81
C ARG A 97 -19.54 10.81 10.37
N PRO A 98 -20.49 11.72 10.14
CA PRO A 98 -21.19 12.58 11.10
C PRO A 98 -22.40 11.89 11.77
N GLY A 99 -22.74 10.68 11.35
CA GLY A 99 -23.88 9.93 11.87
C GLY A 99 -23.66 8.42 11.74
N PRO A 100 -24.65 7.61 12.15
CA PRO A 100 -24.52 6.17 12.10
C PRO A 100 -24.48 5.65 10.65
N ILE A 101 -23.71 4.59 10.42
CA ILE A 101 -23.73 3.82 9.18
C ILE A 101 -24.49 2.53 9.45
N SER A 102 -25.45 2.20 8.59
CA SER A 102 -26.26 0.98 8.74
C SER A 102 -26.21 0.13 7.49
N LEU A 103 -26.01 -1.18 7.67
CA LEU A 103 -26.17 -2.20 6.64
C LEU A 103 -27.58 -2.75 6.70
N ARG A 104 -28.28 -2.74 5.56
CA ARG A 104 -29.64 -3.25 5.41
C ARG A 104 -29.64 -4.69 4.87
N SER A 105 -30.76 -5.38 5.02
CA SER A 105 -30.94 -6.77 4.58
C SER A 105 -30.89 -6.98 3.07
N ASP A 106 -31.02 -5.90 2.29
CA ASP A 106 -30.85 -5.89 0.83
C ASP A 106 -29.39 -5.63 0.40
N GLY A 107 -28.47 -5.43 1.36
CA GLY A 107 -27.06 -5.14 1.10
C GLY A 107 -26.73 -3.67 0.87
N GLU A 108 -27.72 -2.78 0.92
CA GLU A 108 -27.49 -1.34 0.82
C GLU A 108 -26.97 -0.76 2.15
N VAL A 109 -26.20 0.32 2.04
CA VAL A 109 -25.59 1.01 3.17
C VAL A 109 -26.11 2.45 3.24
N ASP A 110 -26.73 2.78 4.36
CA ASP A 110 -27.20 4.14 4.67
C ASP A 110 -26.13 4.93 5.45
N GLY A 111 -26.17 6.26 5.37
CA GLY A 111 -25.30 7.19 6.09
C GLY A 111 -24.06 7.66 5.31
N ILE A 112 -23.82 7.10 4.12
CA ILE A 112 -22.70 7.45 3.23
C ILE A 112 -23.15 7.57 1.76
N GLU A 113 -24.36 8.03 1.50
CA GLU A 113 -24.96 8.07 0.16
C GLU A 113 -24.16 8.94 -0.84
N ALA A 114 -23.42 9.93 -0.33
CA ALA A 114 -22.63 10.86 -1.12
C ALA A 114 -21.31 10.27 -1.67
N VAL A 115 -20.82 9.14 -1.15
CA VAL A 115 -19.62 8.48 -1.70
C VAL A 115 -19.95 7.72 -2.98
N SER A 116 -18.92 7.36 -3.75
CA SER A 116 -19.13 6.60 -5.00
C SER A 116 -19.74 5.20 -4.74
N PRO A 117 -20.50 4.63 -5.70
CA PRO A 117 -21.12 3.30 -5.52
C PRO A 117 -20.12 2.18 -5.21
N ASN A 118 -18.90 2.27 -5.76
CA ASN A 118 -17.83 1.31 -5.47
C ASN A 118 -17.39 1.37 -4.01
N VAL A 119 -17.30 2.56 -3.42
CA VAL A 119 -16.95 2.73 -2.00
C VAL A 119 -18.08 2.22 -1.11
N ARG A 120 -19.34 2.53 -1.41
CA ARG A 120 -20.49 1.99 -0.66
C ARG A 120 -20.50 0.47 -0.64
N ARG A 121 -20.29 -0.18 -1.81
CA ARG A 121 -20.22 -1.64 -1.90
C ARG A 121 -19.09 -2.21 -1.03
N ARG A 122 -17.90 -1.61 -1.03
CA ARG A 122 -16.79 -2.07 -0.18
C ARG A 122 -17.07 -1.91 1.31
N VAL A 123 -17.76 -0.85 1.69
CA VAL A 123 -18.22 -0.66 3.07
C VAL A 123 -19.26 -1.73 3.42
N ALA A 124 -20.21 -2.02 2.53
CA ALA A 124 -21.20 -3.09 2.72
C ALA A 124 -20.53 -4.45 2.94
N GLU A 125 -19.62 -4.83 2.04
CA GLU A 125 -18.82 -6.06 2.14
C GLU A 125 -18.01 -6.12 3.45
N THR A 126 -17.47 -4.99 3.90
CA THR A 126 -16.73 -4.90 5.19
C THR A 126 -17.66 -5.10 6.39
N LEU A 127 -18.84 -4.49 6.38
CA LEU A 127 -19.83 -4.63 7.45
C LEU A 127 -20.38 -6.06 7.53
N GLU A 128 -20.63 -6.68 6.37
CA GLU A 128 -21.15 -8.04 6.26
C GLU A 128 -20.11 -9.08 6.70
N SER A 129 -18.88 -8.99 6.17
CA SER A 129 -17.82 -9.97 6.44
C SER A 129 -17.09 -9.73 7.77
N GLY A 130 -17.09 -8.50 8.27
CA GLY A 130 -16.21 -8.07 9.36
C GLY A 130 -14.73 -8.11 9.00
N GLN A 131 -14.38 -8.01 7.71
CA GLN A 131 -13.01 -8.01 7.19
C GLN A 131 -12.78 -6.78 6.32
N LEU A 132 -11.56 -6.24 6.36
CA LEU A 132 -11.18 -5.12 5.50
C LEU A 132 -10.96 -5.58 4.05
N PRO A 133 -11.10 -4.71 3.03
CA PRO A 133 -10.76 -5.09 1.66
C PRO A 133 -9.26 -5.45 1.55
N PRO A 134 -8.86 -6.48 0.78
CA PRO A 134 -7.46 -6.78 0.52
C PRO A 134 -6.79 -5.69 -0.33
N SER A 135 -5.47 -5.56 -0.21
CA SER A 135 -4.66 -4.63 -1.01
C SER A 135 -3.72 -5.38 -1.97
N PRO A 136 -3.96 -5.31 -3.29
CA PRO A 136 -3.08 -5.95 -4.27
C PRO A 136 -1.64 -5.39 -4.27
N GLU A 137 -1.45 -4.13 -3.86
CA GLU A 137 -0.11 -3.53 -3.80
C GLU A 137 0.71 -4.10 -2.64
N MET A 138 0.08 -4.41 -1.50
CA MET A 138 0.76 -5.09 -0.40
C MET A 138 1.26 -6.49 -0.80
N GLU A 139 0.45 -7.24 -1.55
CA GLU A 139 0.86 -8.55 -2.08
C GLU A 139 2.11 -8.43 -2.97
N ARG A 140 2.21 -7.37 -3.79
CA ARG A 140 3.37 -7.11 -4.65
C ARG A 140 4.60 -6.64 -3.88
N LEU A 141 4.42 -5.88 -2.81
CA LEU A 141 5.53 -5.50 -1.94
C LEU A 141 6.14 -6.73 -1.27
N GLY A 142 5.39 -7.83 -1.19
CA GLY A 142 5.83 -9.08 -0.59
C GLY A 142 5.98 -8.86 0.90
N GLY A 143 4.91 -9.16 1.66
CA GLY A 143 4.97 -9.18 3.11
C GLY A 143 6.23 -9.91 3.56
N VAL A 144 6.96 -9.32 4.50
CA VAL A 144 8.24 -9.89 4.90
C VAL A 144 7.98 -11.07 5.81
N ALA A 145 7.76 -12.23 5.22
CA ALA A 145 7.63 -13.47 5.95
C ALA A 145 9.03 -13.92 6.41
N GLY A 146 9.31 -13.78 7.71
CA GLY A 146 10.55 -14.26 8.31
C GLY A 146 10.99 -13.42 9.50
N ASP A 147 11.95 -13.94 10.25
CA ASP A 147 12.63 -13.18 11.28
C ASP A 147 13.54 -12.15 10.60
N LEU A 148 13.15 -10.88 10.70
CA LEU A 148 13.97 -9.76 10.23
C LEU A 148 15.00 -9.32 11.25
N ALA A 149 14.87 -9.82 12.48
CA ALA A 149 15.78 -9.47 13.54
C ALA A 149 17.14 -10.11 13.30
N ALA A 150 18.18 -9.28 13.28
CA ALA A 150 19.55 -9.74 13.26
C ALA A 150 20.40 -8.81 14.13
N ALA A 151 21.36 -9.37 14.85
CA ALA A 151 22.23 -8.64 15.78
C ALA A 151 21.45 -7.71 16.76
N GLY A 152 20.29 -8.17 17.23
CA GLY A 152 19.44 -7.39 18.14
C GLY A 152 18.77 -6.18 17.50
N LEU A 153 18.81 -6.01 16.18
CA LEU A 153 18.08 -4.97 15.44
C LEU A 153 16.89 -5.61 14.74
N ASP A 154 15.68 -5.07 14.97
CA ASP A 154 14.43 -5.59 14.42
C ASP A 154 13.68 -4.45 13.70
N PRO A 155 13.67 -4.41 12.35
CA PRO A 155 12.88 -3.44 11.59
C PRO A 155 11.38 -3.51 11.97
N VAL A 156 10.77 -2.37 12.31
CA VAL A 156 9.36 -2.30 12.77
C VAL A 156 8.43 -1.65 11.77
N ALA A 157 8.84 -0.53 11.15
CA ALA A 157 7.96 0.19 10.24
C ALA A 157 8.75 1.10 9.29
N PRO A 158 8.27 1.31 8.06
CA PRO A 158 7.18 0.59 7.39
C PRO A 158 7.64 -0.79 6.88
N LEU A 159 6.79 -1.82 7.00
CA LEU A 159 7.07 -3.17 6.50
C LEU A 159 5.94 -3.63 5.57
N GLY A 160 6.21 -3.81 4.28
CA GLY A 160 5.23 -4.35 3.32
C GLY A 160 3.97 -3.49 3.12
N VAL A 161 3.99 -2.23 3.52
CA VAL A 161 2.83 -1.32 3.49
C VAL A 161 3.05 -0.13 2.56
N LEU A 162 1.95 0.54 2.23
CA LEU A 162 1.96 1.82 1.54
C LEU A 162 1.83 2.94 2.58
N VAL A 163 2.55 4.03 2.39
CA VAL A 163 2.58 5.16 3.33
C VAL A 163 2.10 6.42 2.62
N SER A 164 1.26 7.23 3.27
CA SER A 164 0.75 8.47 2.67
C SER A 164 1.77 9.61 2.69
N GLU A 165 2.64 9.67 3.72
CA GLU A 165 3.64 10.72 3.89
C GLU A 165 4.86 10.56 2.97
N GLU A 166 5.36 11.68 2.47
CA GLU A 166 6.54 11.70 1.59
C GLU A 166 7.86 11.48 2.33
N ARG A 167 7.84 11.61 3.65
CA ARG A 167 8.99 11.43 4.55
C ARG A 167 8.56 10.53 5.70
N PRO A 168 8.39 9.23 5.45
CA PRO A 168 7.93 8.29 6.48
C PRO A 168 8.95 8.20 7.60
N VAL A 169 8.48 7.91 8.81
CA VAL A 169 9.37 7.58 9.94
C VAL A 169 9.71 6.10 9.84
N LEU A 170 10.99 5.81 9.63
CA LEU A 170 11.52 4.46 9.70
C LEU A 170 11.80 4.13 11.17
N ARG A 171 11.34 2.98 11.65
CA ARG A 171 11.45 2.56 13.06
C ARG A 171 12.00 1.15 13.16
N TRP A 172 12.81 0.91 14.18
CA TRP A 172 13.33 -0.42 14.52
C TRP A 172 13.40 -0.59 16.03
N ARG A 173 13.37 -1.84 16.53
CA ARG A 173 13.68 -2.15 17.93
C ARG A 173 15.16 -2.49 18.08
N ARG A 174 15.67 -2.24 19.28
CA ARG A 174 17.02 -2.60 19.71
C ARG A 174 16.95 -3.50 20.92
N GLY A 175 17.52 -4.68 20.82
CA GLY A 175 17.83 -5.55 21.94
C GLY A 175 19.05 -5.07 22.72
N GLU A 176 19.29 -5.67 23.88
CA GLU A 176 20.38 -5.28 24.79
C GLU A 176 21.78 -5.40 24.14
N GLU A 177 21.95 -6.37 23.24
CA GLU A 177 23.21 -6.62 22.53
C GLU A 177 23.32 -5.87 21.19
N ALA A 178 22.36 -4.99 20.87
CA ALA A 178 22.34 -4.31 19.58
C ALA A 178 23.51 -3.32 19.42
N PRO A 179 24.06 -3.18 18.20
CA PRO A 179 25.05 -2.15 17.89
C PRO A 179 24.56 -0.76 18.28
N ARG A 180 25.44 0.05 18.87
CA ARG A 180 25.13 1.41 19.31
C ARG A 180 24.90 2.35 18.12
N ASP A 181 25.76 2.22 17.11
CA ASP A 181 25.75 3.07 15.92
C ASP A 181 25.15 2.31 14.74
N VAL A 182 24.06 2.85 14.19
CA VAL A 182 23.42 2.33 12.98
C VAL A 182 23.29 3.43 11.94
N VAL A 183 23.33 3.04 10.68
CA VAL A 183 23.00 3.89 9.53
C VAL A 183 21.76 3.30 8.86
N VAL A 184 20.81 4.14 8.48
CA VAL A 184 19.61 3.72 7.77
C VAL A 184 19.75 4.13 6.32
N GLU A 185 19.54 3.18 5.41
CA GLU A 185 19.54 3.43 3.97
C GLU A 185 18.15 3.18 3.39
N ILE A 186 17.77 4.02 2.44
CA ILE A 186 16.60 3.83 1.58
C ILE A 186 17.10 3.68 0.15
N LEU A 187 16.69 2.61 -0.51
CA LEU A 187 17.07 2.26 -1.87
C LEU A 187 15.83 2.16 -2.76
N ASP A 188 16.03 2.36 -4.06
CA ASP A 188 15.01 2.02 -5.05
C ASP A 188 15.05 0.53 -5.42
N GLY A 189 14.13 0.10 -6.30
CA GLY A 189 14.07 -1.29 -6.78
C GLY A 189 15.29 -1.75 -7.60
N SER A 190 16.20 -0.85 -7.97
CA SER A 190 17.47 -1.17 -8.63
C SER A 190 18.66 -1.24 -7.67
N GLY A 191 18.43 -0.95 -6.39
CA GLY A 191 19.48 -0.90 -5.36
C GLY A 191 20.25 0.42 -5.32
N VAL A 192 19.73 1.49 -5.93
CA VAL A 192 20.35 2.82 -5.84
C VAL A 192 19.89 3.50 -4.55
N THR A 193 20.85 3.96 -3.73
CA THR A 193 20.57 4.72 -2.52
C THR A 193 19.91 6.05 -2.83
N LEU A 194 18.69 6.24 -2.33
CA LEU A 194 17.91 7.47 -2.44
C LEU A 194 18.10 8.38 -1.23
N ALA A 195 18.29 7.79 -0.04
CA ALA A 195 18.54 8.52 1.19
C ALA A 195 19.38 7.66 2.15
N GLU A 196 20.22 8.33 2.94
CA GLU A 196 21.07 7.72 3.96
C GLU A 196 21.06 8.61 5.20
N SER A 197 20.99 8.00 6.39
CA SER A 197 21.08 8.72 7.65
C SER A 197 22.53 9.01 8.04
N PRO A 198 22.80 9.99 8.91
CA PRO A 198 24.05 9.98 9.69
C PRO A 198 24.10 8.74 10.60
N HIS A 199 25.19 8.55 11.34
CA HIS A 199 25.24 7.56 12.42
C HIS A 199 24.19 7.87 13.49
N LEU A 200 23.37 6.89 13.84
CA LEU A 200 22.26 7.02 14.77
C LEU A 200 22.43 6.13 16.00
N THR A 201 22.15 6.71 17.15
CA THR A 201 21.98 6.00 18.43
C THR A 201 20.51 5.83 18.84
N GLY A 202 19.58 6.35 18.02
CA GLY A 202 18.13 6.22 18.22
C GLY A 202 17.55 4.91 17.68
N SER A 203 16.23 4.83 17.67
CA SER A 203 15.41 3.72 17.14
C SER A 203 14.45 4.16 16.03
N GLU A 204 14.60 5.41 15.58
CA GLU A 204 13.78 6.02 14.55
C GLU A 204 14.59 7.00 13.71
N TRP A 205 14.19 7.16 12.46
CA TRP A 205 14.75 8.15 11.57
C TRP A 205 13.75 8.59 10.52
N ARG A 206 13.81 9.87 10.14
CA ARG A 206 13.01 10.44 9.06
C ARG A 206 13.94 10.97 7.98
N PRO A 207 13.74 10.61 6.69
CA PRO A 207 14.56 11.13 5.61
C PRO A 207 14.37 12.65 5.48
N PRO A 208 15.45 13.43 5.22
CA PRO A 208 15.36 14.88 5.18
C PRO A 208 14.60 15.40 3.95
N ARG A 209 14.56 14.61 2.88
CA ARG A 209 13.93 14.94 1.59
C ARG A 209 12.76 14.01 1.29
N ALA A 210 11.80 14.52 0.53
CA ALA A 210 10.68 13.74 0.04
C ALA A 210 11.17 12.56 -0.81
N LEU A 211 10.61 11.38 -0.54
CA LEU A 211 10.85 10.16 -1.31
C LEU A 211 9.90 10.08 -2.51
N PRO A 212 10.27 9.35 -3.56
CA PRO A 212 9.41 9.25 -4.73
C PRO A 212 8.20 8.34 -4.48
N ARG A 213 7.04 8.78 -4.97
CA ARG A 213 5.75 8.06 -4.88
C ARG A 213 5.60 6.96 -5.93
N GLY A 214 4.69 6.01 -5.66
CA GLY A 214 4.15 5.08 -6.66
C GLY A 214 5.05 3.94 -7.10
N ARG A 215 6.20 3.75 -6.43
CA ARG A 215 7.14 2.65 -6.70
C ARG A 215 7.58 1.98 -5.41
N PRO A 216 7.91 0.67 -5.46
CA PRO A 216 8.53 -0.01 -4.33
C PRO A 216 9.88 0.62 -3.98
N LEU A 217 10.08 0.82 -2.69
CA LEU A 217 11.32 1.23 -2.06
C LEU A 217 11.76 0.11 -1.12
N LEU A 218 13.07 0.05 -0.88
CA LEU A 218 13.66 -0.81 0.14
C LEU A 218 14.28 0.08 1.20
N TRP A 219 14.24 -0.33 2.46
CA TRP A 219 15.08 0.26 3.48
C TRP A 219 15.75 -0.82 4.32
N ARG A 220 16.94 -0.51 4.83
CA ARG A 220 17.74 -1.42 5.64
C ARG A 220 18.53 -0.65 6.68
N LEU A 221 18.92 -1.36 7.73
CA LEU A 221 19.85 -0.89 8.73
C LEU A 221 21.25 -1.40 8.37
N ARG A 222 22.26 -0.56 8.58
CA ARG A 222 23.68 -0.92 8.49
C ARG A 222 24.35 -0.67 9.82
N TYR A 223 25.25 -1.57 10.23
CA TYR A 223 26.01 -1.43 11.45
C TYR A 223 27.42 -1.97 11.25
N ARG A 224 28.35 -1.61 12.16
CA ARG A 224 29.67 -2.23 12.21
C ARG A 224 29.69 -3.36 13.24
N ASP A 225 30.18 -4.52 12.85
CA ASP A 225 30.41 -5.64 13.76
C ASP A 225 31.66 -5.43 14.65
N ARG A 226 32.06 -6.47 15.39
CA ARG A 226 33.20 -6.39 16.32
C ARG A 226 34.54 -6.29 15.59
N GLU A 227 34.57 -6.79 14.36
CA GLU A 227 35.69 -6.76 13.43
C GLU A 227 35.80 -5.40 12.72
N GLY A 228 34.76 -4.58 12.80
CA GLY A 228 34.68 -3.24 12.22
C GLY A 228 34.12 -3.23 10.79
N ASP A 229 33.67 -4.38 10.29
CA ASP A 229 33.10 -4.58 8.98
C ASP A 229 31.63 -4.16 8.95
N TRP A 230 31.17 -3.68 7.80
CA TRP A 230 29.78 -3.29 7.63
C TRP A 230 28.90 -4.52 7.40
N ARG A 231 27.84 -4.61 8.19
CA ARG A 231 26.77 -5.61 8.11
C ARG A 231 25.43 -4.91 7.86
N GLU A 232 24.45 -5.68 7.39
CA GLU A 232 23.12 -5.17 7.01
C GLU A 232 22.02 -5.96 7.73
N VAL A 233 20.91 -5.28 8.06
CA VAL A 233 19.71 -5.89 8.62
C VAL A 233 18.49 -5.38 7.84
N PRO A 234 17.65 -6.27 7.27
CA PRO A 234 17.81 -7.72 7.21
C PRO A 234 19.00 -8.15 6.32
N GLU A 235 19.62 -9.29 6.64
CA GLU A 235 20.67 -9.88 5.80
C GLU A 235 20.10 -10.43 4.46
N ALA A 236 20.97 -10.70 3.49
CA ALA A 236 20.60 -11.38 2.25
C ALA A 236 19.93 -12.74 2.53
N PRO A 237 18.95 -13.20 1.71
CA PRO A 237 18.60 -12.71 0.37
C PRO A 237 17.56 -11.59 0.35
N PHE A 238 17.03 -11.17 1.50
CA PHE A 238 15.94 -10.20 1.56
C PHE A 238 16.39 -8.81 1.12
N GLY A 239 17.63 -8.43 1.45
CA GLY A 239 18.28 -7.20 0.95
C GLY A 239 17.62 -5.90 1.42
N GLY A 240 16.79 -5.96 2.45
CA GLY A 240 16.00 -4.84 2.96
C GLY A 240 14.53 -5.17 3.15
N VAL A 241 13.82 -4.25 3.80
CA VAL A 241 12.38 -4.27 3.96
C VAL A 241 11.74 -3.41 2.86
N ARG A 242 10.70 -3.93 2.22
CA ARG A 242 9.97 -3.20 1.18
C ARG A 242 8.84 -2.35 1.74
N PHE A 243 8.61 -1.20 1.12
CA PHE A 243 7.42 -0.36 1.31
C PHE A 243 7.20 0.46 0.05
N ALA A 244 6.09 1.18 -0.05
CA ALA A 244 5.90 2.19 -1.09
C ALA A 244 5.21 3.42 -0.53
N LEU A 245 5.27 4.51 -1.28
CA LEU A 245 4.47 5.70 -1.00
C LEU A 245 3.25 5.71 -1.91
N LEU A 246 2.09 6.04 -1.37
CA LEU A 246 0.85 6.21 -2.15
C LEU A 246 1.06 7.19 -3.29
N ARG A 247 0.46 6.89 -4.45
CA ARG A 247 0.46 7.82 -5.58
C ARG A 247 -0.38 9.06 -5.26
N GLY A 248 -0.06 10.18 -5.90
CA GLY A 248 -0.76 11.44 -5.64
C GLY A 248 -2.26 11.35 -5.98
N GLU A 249 -2.58 10.66 -7.06
CA GLU A 249 -3.95 10.41 -7.51
C GLU A 249 -4.74 9.49 -6.58
N GLU A 250 -4.09 8.48 -5.98
CA GLU A 250 -4.71 7.56 -5.01
C GLU A 250 -5.03 8.28 -3.70
N LEU A 251 -4.08 9.09 -3.21
CA LEU A 251 -4.27 9.91 -2.02
C LEU A 251 -5.39 10.93 -2.22
N ALA A 252 -5.37 11.66 -3.34
CA ALA A 252 -6.40 12.63 -3.68
C ALA A 252 -7.78 11.98 -3.88
N TRP A 253 -7.85 10.77 -4.46
CA TRP A 253 -9.10 10.02 -4.55
C TRP A 253 -9.63 9.64 -3.17
N ARG A 254 -8.79 9.08 -2.30
CA ARG A 254 -9.17 8.74 -0.92
C ARG A 254 -9.70 9.97 -0.17
N GLU A 255 -8.98 11.08 -0.22
CA GLU A 255 -9.36 12.32 0.45
C GLU A 255 -10.73 12.84 -0.02
N ARG A 256 -10.99 12.78 -1.34
CA ARG A 256 -12.30 13.16 -1.88
C ARG A 256 -13.44 12.28 -1.38
N GLU A 257 -13.27 10.96 -1.37
CA GLU A 257 -14.31 10.03 -0.90
C GLU A 257 -14.56 10.17 0.61
N VAL A 258 -13.49 10.35 1.40
CA VAL A 258 -13.62 10.63 2.85
C VAL A 258 -14.33 11.96 3.08
N ALA A 259 -13.98 13.01 2.33
CA ALA A 259 -14.67 14.29 2.41
C ALA A 259 -16.15 14.19 1.99
N ALA A 260 -16.47 13.43 0.94
CA ALA A 260 -17.84 13.19 0.49
C ALA A 260 -18.67 12.43 1.55
N SER A 261 -18.03 11.55 2.33
CA SER A 261 -18.65 10.90 3.50
C SER A 261 -18.72 11.80 4.75
N HIS A 262 -18.38 13.08 4.64
CA HIS A 262 -18.30 14.03 5.76
C HIS A 262 -17.36 13.55 6.89
N GLY A 263 -16.29 12.81 6.52
CA GLY A 263 -15.28 12.32 7.45
C GLY A 263 -15.64 11.01 8.17
N SER A 264 -16.40 10.12 7.54
CA SER A 264 -16.66 8.77 8.07
C SER A 264 -15.35 8.03 8.35
N LEU A 265 -15.24 7.54 9.59
CA LEU A 265 -14.10 6.78 10.06
C LEU A 265 -14.09 5.39 9.43
N LEU A 266 -15.26 4.78 9.21
CA LEU A 266 -15.33 3.49 8.52
C LEU A 266 -14.92 3.61 7.06
N VAL A 267 -15.40 4.64 6.33
CA VAL A 267 -14.94 4.92 4.96
C VAL A 267 -13.43 5.17 4.95
N ALA A 268 -12.91 6.00 5.85
CA ALA A 268 -11.48 6.25 5.95
C ALA A 268 -10.67 4.96 6.19
N ALA A 269 -11.12 4.08 7.08
CA ALA A 269 -10.48 2.79 7.37
C ALA A 269 -10.50 1.86 6.15
N VAL A 270 -11.66 1.66 5.53
CA VAL A 270 -11.84 0.78 4.36
C VAL A 270 -10.96 1.23 3.20
N LEU A 271 -10.96 2.52 2.87
CA LEU A 271 -10.15 3.05 1.77
C LEU A 271 -8.65 3.00 2.06
N SER A 272 -8.24 3.27 3.30
CA SER A 272 -6.82 3.16 3.69
C SER A 272 -6.34 1.72 3.61
N ALA A 273 -7.12 0.76 4.11
CA ALA A 273 -6.80 -0.66 4.03
C ALA A 273 -6.74 -1.17 2.58
N GLN A 274 -7.69 -0.75 1.73
CA GLN A 274 -7.68 -1.09 0.30
C GLN A 274 -6.39 -0.61 -0.39
N LEU A 275 -5.93 0.58 -0.05
CA LEU A 275 -4.70 1.16 -0.58
C LEU A 275 -3.42 0.62 0.10
N GLY A 276 -3.54 -0.25 1.10
CA GLY A 276 -2.40 -0.81 1.85
C GLY A 276 -1.78 0.15 2.86
N ALA A 277 -2.48 1.25 3.18
CA ALA A 277 -2.11 2.24 4.19
C ALA A 277 -2.63 1.82 5.58
N LEU A 278 -1.97 0.82 6.16
CA LEU A 278 -2.47 0.11 7.34
C LEU A 278 -2.42 0.95 8.63
N GLU A 279 -1.45 1.84 8.78
CA GLU A 279 -1.36 2.70 9.97
C GLU A 279 -2.49 3.74 10.00
N GLU A 280 -2.83 4.31 8.85
CA GLU A 280 -3.97 5.20 8.69
C GLU A 280 -5.29 4.45 8.90
N ALA A 281 -5.40 3.21 8.40
CA ALA A 281 -6.54 2.34 8.67
C ALA A 281 -6.68 2.02 10.17
N ARG A 282 -5.57 1.71 10.85
CA ARG A 282 -5.51 1.45 12.29
C ARG A 282 -6.01 2.66 13.07
N THR A 283 -5.51 3.85 12.74
CA THR A 283 -5.89 5.10 13.40
C THR A 283 -7.39 5.34 13.26
N ALA A 284 -7.95 5.22 12.05
CA ALA A 284 -9.38 5.38 11.82
C ALA A 284 -10.24 4.33 12.58
N LEU A 285 -9.82 3.07 12.62
CA LEU A 285 -10.53 2.02 13.37
C LEU A 285 -10.44 2.21 14.89
N LEU A 286 -9.31 2.67 15.43
CA LEU A 286 -9.19 3.00 16.84
C LEU A 286 -10.11 4.16 17.22
N ASP A 287 -10.26 5.14 16.34
CA ASP A 287 -11.21 6.25 16.52
C ASP A 287 -12.66 5.75 16.46
N LEU A 288 -12.98 4.87 15.51
CA LEU A 288 -14.29 4.24 15.38
C LEU A 288 -14.62 3.37 16.60
N ALA A 289 -13.64 2.64 17.15
CA ALA A 289 -13.81 1.82 18.36
C ALA A 289 -14.16 2.67 19.59
N ARG A 290 -13.62 3.89 19.69
CA ARG A 290 -14.00 4.83 20.76
C ARG A 290 -15.47 5.25 20.66
N LEU A 291 -16.04 5.35 19.46
CA LEU A 291 -17.47 5.64 19.25
C LEU A 291 -18.38 4.42 19.46
N ASN A 292 -17.83 3.21 19.34
CA ASN A 292 -18.56 1.94 19.35
C ASN A 292 -18.02 1.02 20.45
N SER A 293 -17.93 1.53 21.68
CA SER A 293 -17.37 0.77 22.81
C SER A 293 -18.18 -0.51 23.05
N GLY A 294 -17.57 -1.67 22.83
CA GLY A 294 -18.18 -2.98 23.02
C GLY A 294 -18.80 -3.61 21.77
N GLU A 295 -18.80 -2.93 20.63
CA GLU A 295 -19.31 -3.50 19.37
C GLU A 295 -18.37 -4.59 18.83
N PRO A 296 -18.81 -5.86 18.73
CA PRO A 296 -17.96 -6.96 18.30
C PRO A 296 -17.40 -6.79 16.87
N LEU A 297 -18.12 -6.08 16.00
CA LEU A 297 -17.72 -5.85 14.62
C LEU A 297 -16.42 -5.04 14.52
N VAL A 298 -16.28 -3.96 15.29
CA VAL A 298 -15.06 -3.13 15.25
C VAL A 298 -13.86 -3.91 15.80
N GLY A 299 -14.08 -4.73 16.84
CA GLY A 299 -13.06 -5.65 17.35
C GLY A 299 -12.56 -6.62 16.27
N ARG A 300 -13.49 -7.22 15.49
CA ARG A 300 -13.12 -8.09 14.36
C ARG A 300 -12.30 -7.37 13.30
N LEU A 301 -12.65 -6.13 12.95
CA LEU A 301 -11.91 -5.33 11.97
C LEU A 301 -10.48 -4.99 12.45
N LEU A 302 -10.30 -4.67 13.73
CA LEU A 302 -8.97 -4.44 14.31
C LEU A 302 -8.12 -5.71 14.30
N THR A 303 -8.69 -6.84 14.71
CA THR A 303 -8.00 -8.15 14.64
C THR A 303 -7.67 -8.53 13.19
N ASP A 304 -8.57 -8.23 12.24
CA ASP A 304 -8.30 -8.46 10.82
C ASP A 304 -7.12 -7.63 10.31
N LEU A 305 -7.06 -6.34 10.70
CA LEU A 305 -5.95 -5.46 10.37
C LEU A 305 -4.62 -5.95 10.96
N GLU A 306 -4.63 -6.39 12.22
CA GLU A 306 -3.44 -6.89 12.93
C GLU A 306 -2.86 -8.14 12.28
N ARG A 307 -3.69 -9.03 11.74
CA ARG A 307 -3.22 -10.23 11.02
C ARG A 307 -2.54 -9.92 9.69
N ARG A 308 -2.67 -8.70 9.18
CA ARG A 308 -2.08 -8.26 7.90
C ARG A 308 -0.74 -7.55 8.06
N GLN A 309 -0.35 -7.24 9.29
CA GLN A 309 0.95 -6.67 9.66
C GLN A 309 1.91 -7.80 10.05
#